data_AF-A0A2H5VHG7-F1
#
_entry.id   AF-A0A2H5VHG7-F1
#
_cell.length_a   1.000
_cell.length_b   1.000
_cell.length_c   1.000
_cell.angle_alpha   90.00
_cell.angle_beta   90.00
_cell.angle_gamma   90.00
#
_symmetry.space_group_name_H-M   'P 1'
#
loop_
_entity.id
_entity.type
_entity.pdbx_description
1 polymer ?
#
loop_
_entity_poly.entity_id
_entity_poly.type
_entity_poly.pdbx_seq_one_letter_code
_entity_poly.pdbx_strand_id
1 'polypeptide(L)'
;MEAFDLLKERDLREVLRDALRDTEILKRRFRHCATRALMILRSYKGQRKSVGRQQMKAAILQSAVERMDEYFPILTETYREVMEDAMDIENAQKILDEIRSGQIELEGFVSPSPSPFALHIVMHARSDIIKVEDRQQFLQKMYERLQSCGRDP
;
A
#
# COMPACT_ATOMS: atom_id res chain seq x y z
N MET A 1 7.17 17.84 -1.09
CA MET A 1 6.27 18.21 0.02
C MET A 1 4.80 18.23 -0.41
N GLU A 2 4.49 18.48 -1.68
CA GLU A 2 3.12 18.52 -2.23
C GLU A 2 2.19 17.38 -1.79
N ALA A 3 2.69 16.13 -1.71
CA ALA A 3 1.88 15.00 -1.26
C ALA A 3 1.36 15.13 0.18
N PHE A 4 2.13 15.75 1.08
CA PHE A 4 1.68 16.01 2.45
C PHE A 4 0.74 17.20 2.53
N ASP A 5 0.89 18.18 1.63
CA ASP A 5 -0.02 19.32 1.58
C ASP A 5 -1.43 18.88 1.15
N LEU A 6 -1.53 17.94 0.20
CA LEU A 6 -2.78 17.25 -0.15
C LEU A 6 -3.45 16.53 1.03
N LEU A 7 -2.65 15.95 1.94
CA LEU A 7 -3.14 15.26 3.13
C LEU A 7 -3.49 16.21 4.27
N LYS A 8 -3.07 17.47 4.24
CA LYS A 8 -3.45 18.46 5.27
C LYS A 8 -4.90 18.93 5.10
N GLU A 9 -5.37 19.02 3.87
CA GLU A 9 -6.66 19.66 3.54
C GLU A 9 -7.85 18.70 3.47
N ARG A 10 -7.60 17.41 3.24
CA ARG A 10 -8.65 16.39 3.09
C ARG A 10 -8.66 15.41 4.26
N ASP A 11 -9.83 14.78 4.46
CA ASP A 11 -9.96 13.66 5.39
C ASP A 11 -9.13 12.46 4.88
N LEU A 12 -8.28 11.89 5.76
CA LEU A 12 -7.42 10.76 5.42
C LEU A 12 -8.22 9.54 4.94
N ARG A 13 -9.38 9.26 5.54
CA ARG A 13 -10.25 8.14 5.15
C ARG A 13 -10.77 8.32 3.73
N GLU A 14 -11.15 9.54 3.35
CA GLU A 14 -11.62 9.83 1.99
C GLU A 14 -10.49 9.68 0.97
N VAL A 15 -9.32 10.25 1.27
CA VAL A 15 -8.14 10.13 0.39
C VAL A 15 -7.76 8.67 0.19
N LEU A 16 -7.73 7.89 1.28
CA LEU A 16 -7.43 6.46 1.18
C LEU A 16 -8.53 5.69 0.45
N ARG A 17 -9.80 6.06 0.59
CA ARG A 17 -10.91 5.41 -0.14
C ARG A 17 -10.71 5.57 -1.65
N ASP A 18 -10.37 6.77 -2.10
CA ASP A 18 -10.07 7.07 -3.50
C ASP A 18 -8.84 6.29 -3.98
N ALA A 19 -7.75 6.32 -3.20
CA ALA A 19 -6.49 5.68 -3.56
C ALA A 19 -6.57 4.14 -3.57
N LEU A 20 -7.40 3.55 -2.70
CA LEU A 20 -7.52 2.09 -2.57
C LEU A 20 -8.37 1.44 -3.65
N ARG A 21 -9.24 2.20 -4.32
CA ARG A 21 -10.28 1.68 -5.25
C ARG A 21 -9.74 0.63 -6.23
N ASP A 22 -8.60 0.89 -6.87
CA ASP A 22 -8.04 0.02 -7.90
C ASP A 22 -6.93 -0.93 -7.42
N THR A 23 -6.64 -0.93 -6.11
CA THR A 23 -5.53 -1.69 -5.54
C THR A 23 -5.83 -3.19 -5.45
N GLU A 24 -4.77 -4.00 -5.57
CA GLU A 24 -4.89 -5.46 -5.43
C GLU A 24 -5.24 -5.88 -4.00
N ILE A 25 -4.82 -5.10 -3.00
CA ILE A 25 -5.18 -5.37 -1.60
C ILE A 25 -6.69 -5.27 -1.38
N LEU A 26 -7.34 -4.25 -1.95
CA LEU A 26 -8.79 -4.09 -1.87
C LEU A 26 -9.51 -5.22 -2.61
N LYS A 27 -9.11 -5.55 -3.84
CA LYS A 27 -9.68 -6.65 -4.64
C LYS A 27 -9.58 -8.01 -3.92
N ARG A 28 -8.42 -8.30 -3.33
CA ARG A 28 -8.19 -9.52 -2.54
C ARG A 28 -9.07 -9.54 -1.30
N ARG A 29 -9.16 -8.42 -0.58
CA ARG A 29 -9.95 -8.30 0.65
C ARG A 29 -11.44 -8.41 0.37
N PHE A 30 -11.93 -7.80 -0.71
CA PHE A 30 -13.31 -7.93 -1.18
C PHE A 30 -13.69 -9.39 -1.39
N ARG A 31 -12.83 -10.15 -2.09
CA ARG A 31 -13.06 -11.58 -2.30
C ARG A 31 -13.19 -12.35 -0.98
N HIS A 32 -12.39 -12.02 0.04
CA HIS A 32 -12.50 -12.64 1.36
C HIS A 32 -13.84 -12.31 2.03
N CYS A 33 -14.22 -11.02 2.08
CA CYS A 33 -15.48 -10.57 2.66
C CYS A 33 -16.68 -11.20 1.95
N ALA A 34 -16.73 -11.14 0.62
CA ALA A 34 -17.79 -11.73 -0.20
C ALA A 34 -17.87 -13.26 -0.05
N THR A 35 -16.74 -13.94 0.14
CA THR A 35 -16.71 -15.39 0.40
C THR A 35 -17.24 -15.73 1.79
N ARG A 36 -16.91 -14.93 2.82
CA ARG A 36 -17.44 -15.10 4.19
C ARG A 36 -18.94 -14.80 4.24
N ALA A 37 -19.40 -13.82 3.48
CA ALA A 37 -20.82 -13.47 3.32
C ALA A 37 -21.58 -14.42 2.37
N LEU A 38 -20.95 -15.50 1.89
CA LEU A 38 -21.54 -16.49 0.99
C LEU A 38 -22.01 -15.96 -0.38
N MET A 39 -21.61 -14.75 -0.76
CA MET A 39 -21.87 -14.18 -2.10
C MET A 39 -21.02 -14.88 -3.18
N ILE A 40 -19.88 -15.44 -2.80
CA ILE A 40 -19.00 -16.24 -3.67
C ILE A 40 -18.88 -17.64 -3.10
N LEU A 41 -19.41 -18.62 -3.83
CA LEU A 41 -19.35 -20.02 -3.44
C LEU A 41 -18.02 -20.66 -3.85
N ARG A 42 -17.37 -21.33 -2.89
CA ARG A 42 -16.13 -22.11 -3.11
C ARG A 42 -16.38 -23.50 -3.68
N SER A 43 -17.53 -24.07 -3.35
CA SER A 43 -18.02 -25.34 -3.89
C SER A 43 -19.52 -25.25 -4.15
N TYR A 44 -20.01 -26.05 -5.09
CA TYR A 44 -21.43 -26.17 -5.37
C TYR A 44 -21.75 -27.62 -5.68
N LYS A 45 -22.73 -28.20 -4.98
CA LYS A 45 -23.14 -29.61 -5.12
C LYS A 45 -21.95 -30.59 -5.13
N GLY A 46 -21.05 -30.45 -4.15
CA GLY A 46 -19.87 -31.30 -4.01
C GLY A 46 -18.70 -30.98 -4.96
N GLN A 47 -18.89 -30.14 -5.98
CA GLN A 47 -17.82 -29.76 -6.90
C GLN A 47 -17.10 -28.48 -6.46
N ARG A 48 -15.78 -28.55 -6.29
CA ARG A 48 -14.93 -27.37 -6.00
C ARG A 48 -14.79 -26.50 -7.24
N LYS A 49 -14.87 -25.17 -7.06
CA LYS A 49 -14.60 -24.20 -8.13
C LYS A 49 -13.11 -23.89 -8.18
N SER A 50 -12.53 -23.77 -9.38
CA SER A 50 -11.13 -23.36 -9.54
C SER A 50 -10.88 -21.96 -8.99
N VAL A 51 -9.66 -21.70 -8.53
CA VAL A 51 -9.27 -20.41 -7.95
C VAL A 51 -9.45 -19.27 -8.96
N GLY A 52 -9.01 -19.45 -10.21
CA GLY A 52 -9.20 -18.44 -11.26
C GLY A 52 -10.67 -18.09 -11.52
N ARG A 53 -11.58 -19.08 -11.46
CA ARG A 53 -13.01 -18.82 -11.62
C ARG A 53 -13.60 -18.06 -10.41
N GLN A 54 -13.08 -18.31 -9.21
CA GLN A 54 -13.47 -17.52 -8.02
C GLN A 54 -12.97 -16.08 -8.12
N GLN A 55 -11.75 -15.87 -8.61
CA GLN A 55 -11.18 -14.53 -8.84
C GLN A 55 -11.99 -13.74 -9.87
N MET A 56 -12.29 -14.35 -11.03
CA MET A 56 -13.12 -13.71 -12.07
C MET A 56 -14.50 -13.32 -11.54
N LYS A 57 -15.17 -14.23 -10.81
CA LYS A 57 -16.47 -13.94 -10.20
C LYS A 57 -16.40 -12.84 -9.15
N ALA A 58 -15.33 -12.81 -8.34
CA ALA A 58 -15.13 -11.76 -7.35
C ALA A 58 -15.00 -10.38 -8.00
N ALA A 59 -14.23 -10.27 -9.08
CA ALA A 59 -14.08 -9.02 -9.82
C ALA A 59 -15.41 -8.54 -10.42
N ILE A 60 -16.16 -9.44 -11.08
CA ILE A 60 -17.49 -9.11 -11.63
C ILE A 60 -18.44 -8.67 -10.51
N LEU A 61 -18.45 -9.40 -9.39
CA LEU A 61 -19.30 -9.07 -8.25
C LEU A 61 -18.94 -7.71 -7.66
N GLN A 62 -17.65 -7.41 -7.49
CA GLN A 62 -17.16 -6.13 -7.00
C GLN A 62 -17.66 -4.98 -7.87
N SER A 63 -17.44 -5.07 -9.18
CA SER A 63 -17.93 -4.05 -10.12
C SER A 63 -19.45 -3.92 -10.15
N ALA A 64 -20.19 -4.99 -9.85
CA ALA A 64 -21.66 -4.93 -9.76
C ALA A 64 -22.10 -4.19 -8.49
N VAL A 65 -21.54 -4.53 -7.32
CA VAL A 65 -21.92 -3.89 -6.05
C VAL A 65 -21.52 -2.41 -6.02
N GLU A 66 -20.37 -2.05 -6.57
CA GLU A 66 -19.91 -0.65 -6.65
C GLU A 66 -20.86 0.24 -7.47
N ARG A 67 -21.50 -0.33 -8.50
CA ARG A 67 -22.50 0.39 -9.31
C ARG A 67 -23.87 0.47 -8.64
N MET A 68 -24.17 -0.47 -7.75
CA MET A 68 -25.46 -0.51 -7.05
C MET A 68 -25.50 0.50 -5.91
N ASP A 69 -24.46 0.49 -5.08
CA ASP A 69 -24.34 1.37 -3.92
C ASP A 69 -22.87 1.44 -3.47
N GLU A 70 -22.32 2.65 -3.39
CA GLU A 70 -20.96 2.89 -2.90
C GLU A 70 -20.78 2.49 -1.42
N TYR A 71 -21.88 2.44 -0.66
CA TYR A 71 -21.92 2.06 0.74
C TYR A 71 -22.44 0.63 0.96
N PHE A 72 -22.48 -0.20 -0.09
CA PHE A 72 -22.89 -1.60 0.01
C PHE A 72 -22.16 -2.29 1.18
N PRO A 73 -22.85 -3.02 2.08
CA PRO A 73 -22.26 -3.46 3.35
C PRO A 73 -20.93 -4.23 3.20
N ILE A 74 -20.82 -5.06 2.16
CA ILE A 74 -19.59 -5.82 1.90
C ILE A 74 -18.46 -4.94 1.37
N LEU A 75 -18.76 -3.89 0.61
CA LEU A 75 -17.75 -2.90 0.22
C LEU A 75 -17.29 -2.10 1.42
N THR A 76 -18.21 -1.60 2.24
CA THR A 76 -17.92 -0.84 3.45
C THR A 76 -17.04 -1.65 4.42
N GLU A 77 -17.37 -2.92 4.67
CA GLU A 77 -16.53 -3.79 5.49
C GLU A 77 -15.17 -4.09 4.85
N THR A 78 -15.11 -4.18 3.50
CA THR A 78 -13.84 -4.37 2.79
C THR A 78 -12.92 -3.18 3.00
N TYR A 79 -13.42 -1.95 2.85
CA TYR A 79 -12.63 -0.75 3.10
C TYR A 79 -12.21 -0.66 4.57
N ARG A 80 -13.11 -1.01 5.51
CA ARG A 80 -12.80 -1.08 6.94
C ARG A 80 -11.63 -2.05 7.22
N GLU A 81 -11.72 -3.31 6.78
CA GLU A 81 -10.63 -4.30 7.01
C GLU A 81 -9.31 -3.87 6.35
N VAL A 82 -9.34 -3.18 5.20
CA VAL A 82 -8.08 -2.69 4.60
C VAL A 82 -7.51 -1.52 5.41
N MET A 83 -8.31 -0.51 5.72
CA MET A 83 -7.84 0.70 6.38
C MET A 83 -7.46 0.46 7.84
N GLU A 84 -8.27 -0.28 8.58
CA GLU A 84 -8.09 -0.50 10.02
C GLU A 84 -7.17 -1.70 10.26
N ASP A 85 -7.53 -2.89 9.77
CA ASP A 85 -6.80 -4.11 10.14
C ASP A 85 -5.45 -4.27 9.40
N ALA A 86 -5.36 -3.80 8.14
CA ALA A 86 -4.15 -4.00 7.32
C ALA A 86 -3.23 -2.77 7.26
N MET A 87 -3.75 -1.56 7.45
CA MET A 87 -3.02 -0.30 7.28
C MET A 87 -2.90 0.55 8.54
N ASP A 88 -3.66 0.27 9.60
CA ASP A 88 -3.65 1.03 10.86
C ASP A 88 -3.87 2.55 10.67
N ILE A 89 -5.02 2.87 10.08
CA ILE A 89 -5.40 4.25 9.78
C ILE A 89 -5.49 5.15 11.03
N GLU A 90 -5.81 4.57 12.20
CA GLU A 90 -5.93 5.35 13.44
C GLU A 90 -4.58 5.91 13.88
N ASN A 91 -3.52 5.10 13.86
CA ASN A 91 -2.19 5.60 14.20
C ASN A 91 -1.61 6.47 13.09
N ALA A 92 -1.92 6.19 11.82
CA ALA A 92 -1.55 7.08 10.72
C ALA A 92 -2.14 8.49 10.91
N GLN A 93 -3.39 8.59 11.35
CA GLN A 93 -4.03 9.89 11.64
C GLN A 93 -3.30 10.63 12.78
N LYS A 94 -2.92 9.94 13.85
CA LYS A 94 -2.16 10.56 14.96
C LYS A 94 -0.84 11.16 14.48
N ILE A 95 -0.08 10.43 13.67
CA ILE A 95 1.19 10.93 13.11
C ILE A 95 0.96 12.15 12.23
N LEU A 96 -0.09 12.16 11.40
CA LEU A 96 -0.43 13.35 10.61
C LEU A 96 -0.78 14.55 11.49
N ASP A 97 -1.48 14.34 12.60
CA ASP A 97 -1.83 15.42 13.53
C ASP A 97 -0.62 15.93 14.33
N GLU A 98 0.33 15.05 14.68
CA GLU A 98 1.63 15.42 15.25
C GLU A 98 2.48 16.24 14.26
N ILE A 99 2.47 15.88 12.97
CA ILE A 99 3.10 16.67 11.90
C ILE A 99 2.40 18.03 11.76
N ARG A 100 1.06 18.07 11.73
CA ARG A 100 0.27 19.31 11.58
C ARG A 100 0.45 20.26 12.75
N SER A 101 0.57 19.73 13.97
CA SER A 101 0.80 20.51 15.18
C SER A 101 2.25 20.96 15.34
N GLY A 102 3.17 20.48 14.49
CA GLY A 102 4.60 20.79 14.56
C GLY A 102 5.36 20.00 15.63
N GLN A 103 4.74 18.98 16.24
CA GLN A 103 5.44 18.06 17.14
C GLN A 103 6.43 17.18 16.37
N ILE A 104 6.09 16.81 15.14
CA ILE A 104 7.00 16.15 14.20
C ILE A 104 7.41 17.16 13.13
N GLU A 105 8.70 17.45 13.07
CA GLU A 105 9.30 18.27 12.02
C GLU A 105 9.68 17.42 10.81
N LEU A 106 9.50 17.97 9.61
CA LEU A 106 9.81 17.31 8.35
C LEU A 106 10.92 18.07 7.62
N GLU A 107 12.04 17.39 7.38
CA GLU A 107 13.15 17.92 6.60
C GLU A 107 13.35 17.14 5.30
N GLY A 108 13.37 17.85 4.17
CA GLY A 108 13.57 17.27 2.85
C GLY A 108 15.00 17.50 2.36
N PHE A 109 15.68 16.42 1.99
CA PHE A 109 17.04 16.48 1.44
C PHE A 109 17.07 15.93 0.02
N VAL A 110 17.70 16.66 -0.89
CA VAL A 110 18.00 16.17 -2.26
C VAL A 110 19.47 15.76 -2.29
N SER A 111 19.71 14.48 -2.62
CA SER A 111 21.06 13.93 -2.70
C SER A 111 21.30 13.31 -4.08
N PRO A 112 22.50 13.47 -4.67
CA PRO A 112 22.86 12.84 -5.94
C PRO A 112 22.95 11.30 -5.87
N SER A 113 23.03 10.74 -4.67
CA SER A 113 22.96 9.28 -4.44
C SER A 113 21.99 8.93 -3.30
N PRO A 114 21.41 7.72 -3.29
CA PRO A 114 20.57 7.28 -2.17
C PRO A 114 21.33 7.40 -0.84
N SER A 115 20.66 7.85 0.22
CA SER A 115 21.22 7.78 1.56
C SER A 115 21.30 6.33 2.03
N PRO A 116 22.07 6.02 3.08
CA PRO A 116 22.12 4.67 3.67
C PRO A 116 20.74 4.16 4.08
N PHE A 117 19.87 5.04 4.59
CA PHE A 117 18.48 4.72 4.92
C PHE A 117 17.62 4.45 3.68
N ALA A 118 17.81 5.22 2.60
CA ALA A 118 17.05 5.06 1.36
C ALA A 118 17.54 3.88 0.49
N LEU A 119 18.76 3.39 0.73
CA LEU A 119 19.44 2.39 -0.10
C LEU A 119 18.58 1.14 -0.34
N HIS A 120 18.06 0.54 0.74
CA HIS A 120 17.26 -0.68 0.64
C HIS A 120 15.93 -0.45 -0.09
N ILE A 121 15.30 0.71 0.13
CA ILE A 121 14.05 1.08 -0.54
C ILE A 121 14.28 1.22 -2.04
N VAL A 122 15.32 1.94 -2.45
CA VAL A 122 15.68 2.14 -3.87
C VAL A 122 16.06 0.81 -4.53
N MET A 123 16.78 -0.05 -3.82
CA MET A 123 17.14 -1.39 -4.30
C MET A 123 15.92 -2.27 -4.54
N HIS A 124 14.99 -2.28 -3.59
CA HIS A 124 13.77 -3.04 -3.73
C HIS A 124 12.89 -2.49 -4.85
N ALA A 125 12.80 -1.16 -5.00
CA ALA A 125 12.02 -0.55 -6.08
C ALA A 125 12.57 -0.86 -7.49
N ARG A 126 13.84 -1.24 -7.59
CA ARG A 126 14.53 -1.51 -8.86
C ARG A 126 14.90 -2.98 -9.04
N SER A 127 14.38 -3.87 -8.19
CA SER A 127 14.69 -5.31 -8.22
C SER A 127 14.43 -5.95 -9.59
N ASP A 128 13.46 -5.41 -10.31
CA ASP A 128 12.98 -6.00 -11.57
C ASP A 128 13.82 -5.56 -12.78
N ILE A 129 14.73 -4.59 -12.58
CA ILE A 129 15.51 -3.94 -13.65
C ILE A 129 17.01 -4.15 -13.44
N ILE A 130 17.48 -4.29 -12.20
CA ILE A 130 18.90 -4.41 -11.86
C ILE A 130 19.35 -5.87 -11.96
N LYS A 131 20.36 -6.14 -12.79
CA LYS A 131 21.04 -7.45 -12.82
C LYS A 131 21.75 -7.70 -11.49
N VAL A 132 21.84 -8.95 -11.08
CA VAL A 132 22.40 -9.33 -9.77
C VAL A 132 23.86 -8.87 -9.62
N GLU A 133 24.63 -8.86 -10.72
CA GLU A 133 26.02 -8.40 -10.74
C GLU A 133 26.12 -6.87 -10.53
N ASP A 134 25.24 -6.10 -11.16
CA ASP A 134 25.17 -4.64 -11.00
C ASP A 134 24.76 -4.25 -9.58
N ARG A 135 23.95 -5.09 -8.92
CA ARG A 135 23.55 -4.91 -7.52
C ARG A 135 24.73 -5.00 -6.56
N GLN A 136 25.62 -5.98 -6.75
CA GLN A 136 26.81 -6.13 -5.90
C GLN A 136 27.77 -4.94 -6.06
N GLN A 137 28.03 -4.53 -7.30
CA GLN A 137 28.90 -3.37 -7.56
C GLN A 137 28.32 -2.07 -6.98
N PHE A 138 27.00 -1.89 -7.04
CA PHE A 138 26.35 -0.73 -6.44
C PHE A 138 26.47 -0.72 -4.91
N LEU A 139 26.26 -1.87 -4.26
CA LEU A 139 26.41 -1.99 -2.81
C LEU A 139 27.85 -1.71 -2.36
N GLN A 140 28.84 -2.21 -3.10
CA GLN A 140 30.26 -1.94 -2.87
C GLN A 140 30.55 -0.43 -2.90
N LYS A 141 30.12 0.26 -3.96
CA LYS A 141 30.31 1.72 -4.13
C LYS A 141 29.62 2.52 -3.02
N MET A 142 28.44 2.10 -2.59
CA MET A 142 27.72 2.75 -1.49
C MET A 142 28.43 2.55 -0.15
N TYR A 143 28.99 1.36 0.10
CA TYR A 143 29.76 1.08 1.31
C TYR A 143 31.06 1.88 1.37
N GLU A 144 31.79 1.98 0.25
CA GLU A 144 32.99 2.83 0.13
C GLU A 144 32.67 4.29 0.44
N ARG A 145 31.55 4.81 -0.08
CA ARG A 145 31.11 6.18 0.17
C ARG A 145 30.77 6.43 1.64
N LEU A 146 30.12 5.47 2.29
CA LEU A 146 29.84 5.51 3.73
C LEU A 146 31.12 5.60 4.56
N GLN A 147 32.13 4.80 4.22
CA GLN A 147 33.43 4.84 4.88
C GLN A 147 34.16 6.18 4.67
N SER A 148 33.98 6.82 3.50
CA SER A 148 34.56 8.16 3.27
C SER A 148 33.87 9.28 4.04
N CYS A 149 32.55 9.17 4.29
CA CYS A 149 31.81 10.20 5.04
C CYS A 149 32.01 10.10 6.56
N GLY A 150 32.30 8.90 7.09
CA GLY A 150 32.59 8.70 8.52
C GLY A 150 34.01 9.10 8.97
N ARG A 151 34.73 9.87 8.14
CA ARG A 151 36.12 10.33 8.40
C ARG A 151 36.26 11.84 8.58
N ASP A 152 35.16 12.60 8.57
CA ASP A 152 35.19 13.99 9.02
C ASP A 152 35.01 14.03 10.56
N PRO A 153 35.97 14.63 11.30
CA PRO A 153 35.96 14.69 12.77
C PRO A 153 34.84 15.55 13.36
#